data_AF-A0A4Q3WCU9-F1
#
_entry.id   AF-A0A4Q3WCU9-F1
#
_cell.length_a   1.000
_cell.length_b   1.000
_cell.length_c   1.000
_cell.angle_alpha   90.00
_cell.angle_beta   90.00
_cell.angle_gamma   90.00
#
_symmetry.space_group_name_H-M   'P 1'
#
loop_
_entity.id
_entity.type
_entity.pdbx_description
1 polymer ?
#
loop_
_entity_poly.entity_id
_entity_poly.type
_entity_poly.pdbx_seq_one_letter_code
_entity_poly.pdbx_strand_id
1 'polypeptide(L)'
;MGQGKDLTRSRPETRGRSVKLGCFMFRRALPLAIFMSAFPLASYAQPLPDRAPIKGVVVDEAGRPVPSAVLTVRHQLDTAPTAFWGGEVRADASGRFTFLEAEEGSYSLTVDAPQFAPIANFAFDWKAKSAPLRLQLARLGQLTLRILSPDGKPLVQSPVWVRLRDENSQTPARALTNSNGELVIPNVAPSSYSLIVVAQNGISTQGVLSYKSNQSSPIETRLHAGGTLLIKATDAQGKPLGGASLVVFAQAPDDAVRLAGANADPGENWALAASASAPQALVSRDG
;
A
#
# COMPACT_ATOMS: atom_id res chain seq x y z
N MET A 1 31.89 -19.71 57.07
CA MET A 1 30.75 -19.24 57.87
C MET A 1 29.60 -20.20 57.58
N GLY A 2 29.34 -21.21 58.42
CA GLY A 2 28.60 -21.12 59.70
C GLY A 2 27.10 -21.16 59.38
N GLN A 3 26.22 -22.03 59.89
CA GLN A 3 26.12 -22.96 61.01
C GLN A 3 25.12 -24.08 60.54
N GLY A 4 24.92 -25.27 61.10
CA GLY A 4 25.14 -25.83 62.44
C GLY A 4 23.80 -26.36 63.00
N LYS A 5 23.75 -27.68 63.31
CA LYS A 5 22.93 -28.37 64.34
C LYS A 5 21.41 -28.49 64.12
N ASP A 6 20.65 -29.47 64.64
CA ASP A 6 20.79 -30.54 65.66
C ASP A 6 19.70 -31.61 65.32
N LEU A 7 19.97 -32.93 65.30
CA LEU A 7 20.05 -33.90 66.41
C LEU A 7 18.71 -34.31 67.11
N THR A 8 18.44 -35.62 66.97
CA THR A 8 17.95 -36.62 67.96
C THR A 8 16.47 -36.79 68.35
N ARG A 9 16.04 -38.07 68.23
CA ARG A 9 15.34 -38.98 69.19
C ARG A 9 14.07 -38.44 69.88
N SER A 10 12.98 -39.20 70.11
CA SER A 10 12.86 -40.61 70.50
C SER A 10 11.37 -41.02 70.57
N ARG A 11 11.11 -42.32 70.36
CA ARG A 11 9.91 -43.08 70.78
C ARG A 11 9.46 -42.77 72.23
N PRO A 12 8.17 -42.98 72.58
CA PRO A 12 7.81 -44.26 73.21
C PRO A 12 6.43 -44.85 72.82
N GLU A 13 6.33 -46.15 73.08
CA GLU A 13 5.14 -47.01 73.12
C GLU A 13 4.08 -46.59 74.16
N THR A 14 2.80 -46.91 73.90
CA THR A 14 1.85 -47.58 74.82
C THR A 14 0.52 -47.82 74.07
N ARG A 15 0.07 -49.05 73.75
CA ARG A 15 -0.46 -50.21 74.50
C ARG A 15 -1.97 -50.16 74.81
N GLY A 16 -2.71 -51.12 74.24
CA GLY A 16 -4.00 -51.66 74.72
C GLY A 16 -5.25 -51.07 74.04
N ARG A 17 -6.33 -51.80 73.76
CA ARG A 17 -6.75 -53.17 74.11
C ARG A 17 -8.07 -53.47 73.36
N SER A 18 -8.20 -54.66 72.78
CA SER A 18 -9.40 -55.49 72.45
C SER A 18 -10.61 -54.86 71.73
N VAL A 19 -11.26 -55.54 70.77
CA VAL A 19 -12.36 -56.49 71.04
C VAL A 19 -12.61 -57.45 69.84
N LYS A 20 -12.65 -58.75 70.20
CA LYS A 20 -13.38 -59.95 69.71
C LYS A 20 -13.59 -60.26 68.22
N LEU A 21 -13.06 -61.46 67.89
CA LEU A 21 -13.45 -62.41 66.86
C LEU A 21 -14.96 -62.69 66.80
N GLY A 22 -15.49 -62.75 65.58
CA GLY A 22 -16.69 -63.51 65.20
C GLY A 22 -16.37 -64.29 63.93
N CYS A 23 -16.22 -65.61 64.07
CA CYS A 23 -16.01 -66.56 62.99
C CYS A 23 -17.36 -66.88 62.32
N PHE A 24 -17.48 -66.78 61.00
CA PHE A 24 -18.41 -67.62 60.23
C PHE A 24 -17.92 -67.74 58.78
N MET A 25 -17.57 -68.96 58.39
CA MET A 25 -17.28 -69.32 57.00
C MET A 25 -18.53 -69.13 56.14
N PHE A 26 -18.40 -68.52 54.96
CA PHE A 26 -19.13 -68.97 53.78
C PHE A 26 -18.42 -68.53 52.50
N ARG A 27 -17.92 -69.53 51.75
CA ARG A 27 -17.46 -69.42 50.37
C ARG A 27 -18.54 -68.81 49.50
N ARG A 28 -18.24 -67.73 48.77
CA ARG A 28 -18.71 -67.48 47.38
C ARG A 28 -17.71 -66.56 46.67
N ALA A 29 -17.06 -67.07 45.63
CA ALA A 29 -16.31 -66.25 44.69
C ALA A 29 -17.30 -65.37 43.91
N LEU A 30 -17.20 -64.05 44.06
CA LEU A 30 -17.83 -63.10 43.15
C LEU A 30 -16.90 -62.94 41.94
N PRO A 31 -17.36 -63.11 40.69
CA PRO A 31 -16.57 -62.66 39.56
C PRO A 31 -16.55 -61.13 39.60
N LEU A 32 -15.34 -60.57 39.48
CA LEU A 32 -15.14 -59.15 39.24
C LEU A 32 -15.69 -58.83 37.85
N ALA A 33 -16.95 -58.40 37.77
CA ALA A 33 -17.52 -57.87 36.55
C ALA A 33 -16.85 -56.51 36.28
N ILE A 34 -15.85 -56.50 35.40
CA ILE A 34 -15.35 -55.27 34.80
C ILE A 34 -16.50 -54.73 33.94
N PHE A 35 -17.24 -53.76 34.47
CA PHE A 35 -18.04 -52.88 33.62
C PHE A 35 -17.04 -52.11 32.76
N MET A 36 -16.80 -52.58 31.54
CA MET A 36 -16.35 -51.69 30.48
C MET A 36 -17.49 -50.71 30.26
N SER A 37 -17.46 -49.60 31.00
CA SER A 37 -18.08 -48.37 30.52
C SER A 37 -17.40 -48.06 29.20
N ALA A 38 -18.06 -48.42 28.11
CA ALA A 38 -17.77 -47.84 26.82
C ALA A 38 -18.00 -46.34 26.99
N PHE A 39 -16.92 -45.59 27.27
CA PHE A 39 -16.91 -44.17 27.00
C PHE A 39 -17.13 -44.09 25.49
N PRO A 40 -18.27 -43.56 25.01
CA PRO A 40 -18.35 -43.25 23.60
C PRO A 40 -17.18 -42.31 23.35
N LEU A 41 -16.28 -42.72 22.46
CA LEU A 41 -15.37 -41.78 21.82
C LEU A 41 -16.28 -40.83 21.06
N ALA A 42 -16.76 -39.79 21.74
CA ALA A 42 -17.31 -38.63 21.08
C ALA A 42 -16.17 -38.16 20.17
N SER A 43 -16.32 -38.43 18.88
CA SER A 43 -15.41 -37.91 17.88
C SER A 43 -15.47 -36.39 18.03
N TYR A 44 -14.45 -35.81 18.65
CA TYR A 44 -14.24 -34.35 18.64
C TYR A 44 -13.72 -33.94 17.26
N ALA A 45 -14.34 -34.43 16.19
CA ALA A 45 -14.22 -33.79 14.90
C ALA A 45 -14.90 -32.43 15.08
N GLN A 46 -14.10 -31.38 15.32
CA GLN A 46 -14.60 -30.03 15.19
C GLN A 46 -15.22 -29.93 13.80
N PRO A 47 -16.48 -29.47 13.66
CA PRO A 47 -17.03 -29.23 12.34
C PRO A 47 -16.06 -28.32 11.61
N LEU A 48 -15.67 -28.71 10.39
CA LEU A 48 -14.84 -27.88 9.54
C LEU A 48 -15.52 -26.50 9.45
N PRO A 49 -14.77 -25.40 9.57
CA PRO A 49 -15.34 -24.07 9.37
C PRO A 49 -16.09 -24.07 8.03
N ASP A 50 -17.27 -23.45 8.00
CA ASP A 50 -18.07 -23.38 6.78
C ASP A 50 -17.25 -22.66 5.69
N ARG A 51 -16.88 -23.42 4.66
CA ARG A 51 -16.14 -22.93 3.49
C ARG A 51 -17.11 -22.69 2.35
N ALA A 52 -17.06 -21.49 1.78
CA ALA A 52 -17.93 -21.10 0.68
C ALA A 52 -17.15 -20.34 -0.39
N PRO A 53 -17.51 -20.48 -1.67
CA PRO A 53 -16.78 -19.83 -2.74
C PRO A 53 -17.06 -18.32 -2.80
N ILE A 54 -16.01 -17.49 -2.86
CA ILE A 54 -16.13 -16.08 -3.18
C ILE A 54 -16.35 -15.96 -4.69
N LYS A 55 -17.52 -15.46 -5.09
CA LYS A 55 -17.89 -15.27 -6.49
C LYS A 55 -18.01 -13.80 -6.82
N GLY A 56 -17.76 -13.45 -8.08
CA GLY A 56 -18.01 -12.10 -8.54
C GLY A 56 -17.84 -11.92 -10.03
N VAL A 57 -17.93 -10.66 -10.44
CA VAL A 57 -17.72 -10.22 -11.81
C VAL A 57 -16.87 -8.96 -11.84
N VAL A 58 -15.93 -8.90 -12.78
CA VAL A 58 -15.12 -7.72 -13.10
C VAL A 58 -15.70 -7.06 -14.35
N VAL A 59 -15.98 -5.77 -14.25
CA VAL A 59 -16.61 -4.98 -15.31
C VAL A 59 -15.94 -3.62 -15.46
N ASP A 60 -16.14 -2.97 -16.60
CA ASP A 60 -15.75 -1.58 -16.81
C ASP A 60 -16.85 -0.59 -16.39
N GLU A 61 -16.56 0.70 -16.51
CA GLU A 61 -17.51 1.80 -16.21
C GLU A 61 -18.80 1.74 -17.03
N ALA A 62 -18.77 1.15 -18.22
CA ALA A 62 -19.95 0.94 -19.07
C ALA A 62 -20.70 -0.36 -18.74
N GLY A 63 -20.26 -1.10 -17.71
CA GLY A 63 -20.83 -2.38 -17.30
C GLY A 63 -20.43 -3.56 -18.21
N ARG A 64 -19.48 -3.38 -19.13
CA ARG A 64 -19.00 -4.46 -19.99
C ARG A 64 -18.03 -5.35 -19.21
N PRO A 65 -18.05 -6.68 -19.40
CA PRO A 65 -17.16 -7.58 -18.69
C PRO A 65 -15.69 -7.33 -19.07
N VAL A 66 -14.79 -7.46 -18.08
CA VAL A 66 -13.35 -7.39 -18.28
C VAL A 66 -12.77 -8.80 -18.18
N PRO A 67 -12.53 -9.48 -19.32
CA PRO A 67 -11.98 -10.82 -19.30
C PRO A 67 -10.48 -10.80 -18.97
N SER A 68 -9.96 -11.94 -18.49
CA SER A 68 -8.54 -12.12 -18.17
C SER A 68 -7.98 -11.20 -17.09
N ALA A 69 -8.83 -10.48 -16.35
CA ALA A 69 -8.43 -9.78 -15.14
C ALA A 69 -7.85 -10.80 -14.15
N VAL A 70 -6.70 -10.49 -13.57
CA VAL A 70 -6.01 -11.29 -12.56
C VAL A 70 -6.45 -10.79 -11.19
N LEU A 71 -6.98 -11.67 -10.37
CA LEU A 71 -7.46 -11.35 -9.03
C LEU A 71 -6.63 -12.11 -8.01
N THR A 72 -6.11 -11.39 -7.02
CA THR A 72 -5.38 -11.97 -5.88
C THR A 72 -6.12 -11.60 -4.61
N VAL A 73 -6.58 -12.62 -3.87
CA VAL A 73 -7.24 -12.44 -2.57
C VAL A 73 -6.27 -12.79 -1.44
N ARG A 74 -6.33 -12.07 -0.32
CA ARG A 74 -5.53 -12.32 0.88
C ARG A 74 -6.37 -12.05 2.13
N HIS A 75 -6.09 -12.71 3.25
CA HIS A 75 -6.67 -12.29 4.53
C HIS A 75 -6.11 -10.94 4.97
N GLN A 76 -6.96 -10.09 5.55
CA GLN A 76 -6.58 -8.72 5.90
C GLN A 76 -5.58 -8.65 7.07
N LEU A 77 -5.59 -9.63 7.98
CA LEU A 77 -4.68 -9.70 9.13
C LEU A 77 -3.33 -10.36 8.79
N ASP A 78 -3.19 -10.96 7.61
CA ASP A 78 -1.97 -11.60 7.14
C ASP A 78 -1.00 -10.57 6.54
N THR A 79 -0.32 -9.86 7.44
CA THR A 79 0.80 -8.97 7.11
C THR A 79 2.12 -9.72 6.91
N ALA A 80 2.19 -11.00 7.28
CA ALA A 80 3.37 -11.84 7.08
C ALA A 80 3.45 -12.35 5.62
N PRO A 81 4.63 -12.32 4.97
CA PRO A 81 4.81 -12.82 3.60
C PRO A 81 4.60 -14.34 3.43
N THR A 82 4.39 -15.08 4.52
CA THR A 82 4.29 -16.55 4.54
C THR A 82 2.90 -17.10 4.87
N ALA A 83 1.93 -16.25 5.21
CA ALA A 83 0.55 -16.67 5.40
C ALA A 83 -0.20 -16.62 4.06
N PHE A 84 0.10 -17.61 3.22
CA PHE A 84 -0.50 -17.77 1.89
C PHE A 84 -1.75 -18.64 1.99
N TRP A 85 -2.82 -18.10 2.59
CA TRP A 85 -4.18 -18.41 2.15
C TRP A 85 -4.60 -17.37 1.10
N GLY A 86 -3.76 -17.25 0.06
CA GLY A 86 -3.99 -16.38 -1.07
C GLY A 86 -4.24 -17.18 -2.33
N GLY A 87 -5.35 -16.92 -3.00
CA GLY A 87 -5.63 -17.47 -4.33
C GLY A 87 -5.32 -16.44 -5.39
N GLU A 88 -4.74 -16.86 -6.51
CA GLU A 88 -4.82 -16.12 -7.78
C GLU A 88 -5.84 -16.80 -8.68
N VAL A 89 -6.77 -16.02 -9.24
CA VAL A 89 -7.71 -16.50 -10.25
C VAL A 89 -7.75 -15.52 -11.42
N ARG A 90 -8.09 -16.02 -12.60
CA ARG A 90 -8.33 -15.19 -13.78
C ARG A 90 -9.80 -15.15 -14.10
N ALA A 91 -10.30 -13.96 -14.39
CA ALA A 91 -11.67 -13.77 -14.83
C ALA A 91 -11.89 -14.41 -16.22
N ASP A 92 -13.04 -15.06 -16.41
CA ASP A 92 -13.41 -15.71 -17.66
C ASP A 92 -13.83 -14.70 -18.76
N ALA A 93 -14.27 -15.20 -19.92
CA ALA A 93 -14.73 -14.37 -21.04
C ALA A 93 -15.93 -13.46 -20.70
N SER A 94 -16.70 -13.83 -19.67
CA SER A 94 -17.83 -13.05 -19.13
C SER A 94 -17.43 -12.16 -17.94
N GLY A 95 -16.12 -12.05 -17.65
CA GLY A 95 -15.58 -11.29 -16.53
C GLY A 95 -15.83 -11.93 -15.16
N ARG A 96 -16.35 -13.16 -15.10
CA ARG A 96 -16.67 -13.83 -13.83
C ARG A 96 -15.44 -14.49 -13.24
N PHE A 97 -15.38 -14.51 -11.92
CA PHE A 97 -14.33 -15.19 -11.17
C PHE A 97 -14.93 -15.97 -9.99
N THR A 98 -14.18 -16.96 -9.50
CA THR A 98 -14.56 -17.74 -8.33
C THR A 98 -13.30 -18.19 -7.58
N PHE A 99 -13.16 -17.79 -6.32
CA PHE A 99 -12.23 -18.41 -5.39
C PHE A 99 -12.96 -19.54 -4.66
N LEU A 100 -12.40 -20.73 -4.67
CA LEU A 100 -13.00 -21.90 -4.02
C LEU A 100 -12.65 -21.90 -2.53
N GLU A 101 -13.52 -22.51 -1.73
CA GLU A 101 -13.22 -22.90 -0.35
C GLU A 101 -12.84 -21.77 0.63
N ALA A 102 -13.31 -20.53 0.43
CA ALA A 102 -13.01 -19.44 1.36
C ALA A 102 -13.76 -19.59 2.70
N GLU A 103 -13.02 -19.46 3.80
CA GLU A 103 -13.58 -19.39 5.15
C GLU A 103 -14.19 -18.01 5.41
N GLU A 104 -15.11 -17.91 6.37
CA GLU A 104 -15.64 -16.61 6.78
C GLU A 104 -14.54 -15.74 7.41
N GLY A 105 -14.46 -14.47 7.04
CA GLY A 105 -13.42 -13.57 7.52
C GLY A 105 -13.26 -12.30 6.69
N SER A 106 -12.30 -11.47 7.09
CA SER A 106 -11.97 -10.22 6.39
C SER A 106 -10.81 -10.44 5.40
N TYR A 107 -11.01 -9.99 4.17
CA TYR A 107 -10.09 -10.18 3.06
C TYR A 107 -9.74 -8.85 2.41
N SER A 108 -8.58 -8.79 1.78
CA SER A 108 -8.18 -7.76 0.82
C SER A 108 -8.03 -8.38 -0.57
N LEU A 109 -8.47 -7.66 -1.58
CA LEU A 109 -8.43 -8.08 -2.98
C LEU A 109 -7.61 -7.08 -3.81
N THR A 110 -6.74 -7.62 -4.65
CA THR A 110 -6.07 -6.88 -5.72
C THR A 110 -6.58 -7.39 -7.05
N VAL A 111 -6.87 -6.47 -7.98
CA VAL A 111 -7.31 -6.78 -9.33
C VAL A 111 -6.44 -6.03 -10.32
N ASP A 112 -5.83 -6.76 -11.25
CA ASP A 112 -5.03 -6.22 -12.34
C ASP A 112 -5.60 -6.67 -13.69
N ALA A 113 -5.66 -5.75 -14.65
CA ALA A 113 -6.04 -6.08 -16.02
C ALA A 113 -5.34 -5.14 -17.01
N PRO A 114 -4.91 -5.64 -18.19
CA PRO A 114 -4.29 -4.80 -19.21
C PRO A 114 -5.19 -3.63 -19.63
N GLN A 115 -4.63 -2.42 -19.73
CA GLN A 115 -5.34 -1.18 -20.10
C GLN A 115 -6.36 -0.67 -19.06
N PHE A 116 -6.34 -1.20 -17.84
CA PHE A 116 -7.19 -0.74 -16.74
C PHE A 116 -6.35 -0.30 -15.53
N ALA A 117 -6.89 0.63 -14.76
CA ALA A 117 -6.31 1.02 -13.48
C ALA A 117 -6.50 -0.15 -12.50
N PRO A 118 -5.43 -0.59 -11.80
CA PRO A 118 -5.53 -1.68 -10.86
C PRO A 118 -6.34 -1.26 -9.63
N ILE A 119 -7.11 -2.19 -9.07
CA ILE A 119 -7.66 -2.05 -7.72
C ILE A 119 -6.64 -2.66 -6.78
N ALA A 120 -6.13 -1.87 -5.84
CA ALA A 120 -5.24 -2.35 -4.78
C ALA A 120 -5.98 -2.36 -3.44
N ASN A 121 -5.78 -3.42 -2.66
CA ASN A 121 -6.24 -3.53 -1.26
C ASN A 121 -7.74 -3.28 -1.03
N PHE A 122 -8.61 -3.75 -1.94
CA PHE A 122 -10.06 -3.68 -1.73
C PHE A 122 -10.45 -4.59 -0.55
N ALA A 123 -10.74 -3.99 0.60
CA ALA A 123 -11.09 -4.70 1.81
C ALA A 123 -12.59 -5.04 1.84
N PHE A 124 -12.92 -6.28 2.24
CA PHE A 124 -14.30 -6.73 2.39
C PHE A 124 -14.41 -7.88 3.39
N ASP A 125 -15.58 -7.99 4.03
CA ASP A 125 -15.93 -9.13 4.87
C ASP A 125 -16.69 -10.18 4.07
N TRP A 126 -16.25 -11.44 4.18
CA TRP A 126 -16.85 -12.58 3.52
C TRP A 126 -17.54 -13.52 4.51
N LYS A 127 -18.73 -13.98 4.13
CA LYS A 127 -19.52 -15.02 4.81
C LYS A 127 -20.15 -15.92 3.75
N ALA A 128 -20.55 -17.14 4.13
CA ALA A 128 -21.08 -18.10 3.16
C ALA A 128 -22.32 -17.62 2.38
N LYS A 129 -23.07 -16.66 2.94
CA LYS A 129 -24.28 -16.05 2.35
C LYS A 129 -24.04 -14.65 1.76
N SER A 130 -22.79 -14.19 1.69
CA SER A 130 -22.48 -12.88 1.11
C SER A 130 -22.88 -12.83 -0.37
N ALA A 131 -23.32 -11.64 -0.82
CA ALA A 131 -23.63 -11.41 -2.22
C ALA A 131 -22.37 -11.53 -3.09
N PRO A 132 -22.50 -11.91 -4.38
CA PRO A 132 -21.36 -11.89 -5.30
C PRO A 132 -20.76 -10.49 -5.42
N LEU A 133 -19.44 -10.41 -5.45
CA LEU A 133 -18.71 -9.17 -5.62
C LEU A 133 -18.90 -8.62 -7.03
N ARG A 134 -19.06 -7.30 -7.15
CA ARG A 134 -19.01 -6.60 -8.44
C ARG A 134 -17.88 -5.59 -8.39
N LEU A 135 -16.83 -5.84 -9.16
CA LEU A 135 -15.61 -5.05 -9.17
C LEU A 135 -15.56 -4.24 -10.46
N GLN A 136 -15.40 -2.93 -10.34
CA GLN A 136 -15.39 -2.04 -11.49
C GLN A 136 -13.98 -1.48 -11.71
N LEU A 137 -13.40 -1.77 -12.87
CA LEU A 137 -12.11 -1.23 -13.28
C LEU A 137 -12.28 0.00 -14.17
N ALA A 138 -11.52 1.05 -13.89
CA ALA A 138 -11.46 2.24 -14.71
C ALA A 138 -10.51 2.01 -15.90
N ARG A 139 -10.93 2.39 -17.11
CA ARG A 139 -10.08 2.24 -18.31
C ARG A 139 -8.99 3.30 -18.29
N LEU A 140 -7.74 2.89 -18.47
CA LEU A 140 -6.64 3.82 -18.65
C LEU A 140 -6.78 4.53 -20.00
N GLY A 141 -6.42 5.82 -20.02
CA GLY A 141 -6.40 6.63 -21.22
C GLY A 141 -5.05 7.29 -21.44
N GLN A 142 -5.01 8.16 -22.45
CA GLN A 142 -3.87 9.01 -22.76
C GLN A 142 -4.24 10.46 -22.47
N LEU A 143 -3.56 11.07 -21.50
CA LEU A 143 -3.74 12.49 -21.22
C LEU A 143 -2.86 13.29 -22.18
N THR A 144 -3.50 14.11 -23.02
CA THR A 144 -2.78 15.09 -23.84
C THR A 144 -2.76 16.43 -23.13
N LEU A 145 -1.56 16.99 -22.92
CA LEU A 145 -1.37 18.33 -22.39
C LEU A 145 -0.89 19.26 -23.50
N ARG A 146 -1.41 20.48 -23.54
CA ARG A 146 -0.87 21.57 -24.37
C ARG A 146 -0.23 22.60 -23.46
N ILE A 147 1.05 22.84 -23.64
CA ILE A 147 1.83 23.71 -22.76
C ILE A 147 2.13 25.00 -23.50
N LEU A 148 1.75 26.11 -22.89
CA LEU A 148 2.05 27.44 -23.36
C LEU A 148 3.19 28.05 -22.54
N SER A 149 4.07 28.78 -23.21
CA SER A 149 5.11 29.62 -22.62
C SER A 149 4.50 30.82 -21.87
N PRO A 150 5.30 31.55 -21.08
CA PRO A 150 4.84 32.75 -20.38
C PRO A 150 4.27 33.84 -21.29
N ASP A 151 4.70 33.94 -22.55
CA ASP A 151 4.15 34.85 -23.56
C ASP A 151 2.90 34.29 -24.29
N GLY A 152 2.47 33.07 -23.95
CA GLY A 152 1.24 32.46 -24.44
C GLY A 152 1.38 31.70 -25.76
N LYS A 153 2.62 31.47 -26.23
CA LYS A 153 2.88 30.66 -27.43
C LYS A 153 3.02 29.19 -27.06
N PRO A 154 2.80 28.25 -27.98
CA PRO A 154 3.10 26.84 -27.73
C PRO A 154 4.58 26.64 -27.34
N LEU A 155 4.81 25.94 -26.23
CA LEU A 155 6.16 25.56 -25.81
C LEU A 155 6.61 24.37 -26.65
N VAL A 156 7.28 24.61 -27.77
CA VAL A 156 7.67 23.60 -28.76
C VAL A 156 9.02 22.94 -28.43
N GLN A 157 9.16 21.64 -28.70
CA GLN A 157 10.42 20.87 -28.64
C GLN A 157 11.20 21.05 -27.34
N SER A 158 10.49 21.22 -26.22
CA SER A 158 11.08 21.54 -24.93
C SER A 158 10.94 20.36 -23.97
N PRO A 159 11.96 20.05 -23.17
CA PRO A 159 11.86 19.06 -22.12
C PRO A 159 10.95 19.58 -21.01
N VAL A 160 9.95 18.79 -20.67
CA VAL A 160 8.97 19.11 -19.65
C VAL A 160 8.90 17.97 -18.63
N TRP A 161 8.84 18.36 -17.36
CA TRP A 161 8.46 17.50 -16.26
C TRP A 161 7.01 17.77 -15.88
N VAL A 162 6.25 16.69 -15.75
CA VAL A 162 4.86 16.74 -15.33
C VAL A 162 4.70 15.89 -14.08
N ARG A 163 3.96 16.40 -13.09
CA ARG A 163 3.50 15.64 -11.93
C ARG A 163 1.99 15.72 -11.89
N LEU A 164 1.34 14.56 -12.01
CA LEU A 164 -0.06 14.38 -11.69
C LEU A 164 -0.15 13.81 -10.28
N ARG A 165 -0.88 14.45 -9.38
CA ARG A 165 -1.11 13.97 -8.02
C ARG A 165 -2.59 13.85 -7.76
N ASP A 166 -3.03 12.65 -7.38
CA ASP A 166 -4.33 12.39 -6.76
C ASP A 166 -4.12 11.89 -5.32
N GLU A 167 -5.20 11.46 -4.65
CA GLU A 167 -5.15 10.98 -3.27
C GLU A 167 -4.32 9.71 -3.07
N ASN A 168 -4.13 8.89 -4.12
CA ASN A 168 -3.59 7.54 -4.02
C ASN A 168 -2.34 7.31 -4.89
N SER A 169 -2.01 8.25 -5.77
CA SER A 169 -1.00 8.08 -6.80
C SER A 169 -0.30 9.39 -7.13
N GLN A 170 0.96 9.22 -7.53
CA GLN A 170 1.77 10.28 -8.10
C GLN A 170 2.43 9.75 -9.36
N THR A 171 2.16 10.41 -10.48
CA THR A 171 2.76 10.06 -11.77
C THR A 171 3.73 11.17 -12.17
N PRO A 172 5.05 11.01 -11.89
CA PRO A 172 6.07 11.82 -12.53
C PRO A 172 6.24 11.35 -13.98
N ALA A 173 6.19 12.28 -14.92
CA ALA A 173 6.43 12.03 -16.33
C ALA A 173 7.44 13.04 -16.87
N ARG A 174 8.36 12.57 -17.72
CA ARG A 174 9.24 13.41 -18.53
C ARG A 174 8.88 13.21 -19.99
N ALA A 175 8.66 14.30 -20.71
CA ALA A 175 8.40 14.25 -22.13
C ALA A 175 8.94 15.50 -22.84
N LEU A 176 9.13 15.37 -24.15
CA LEU A 176 9.37 16.49 -25.04
C LEU A 176 8.04 16.93 -25.65
N THR A 177 7.81 18.24 -25.72
CA THR A 177 6.66 18.78 -26.44
C THR A 177 6.86 18.69 -27.96
N ASN A 178 5.78 18.42 -28.69
CA ASN A 178 5.76 18.38 -30.16
C ASN A 178 5.75 19.80 -30.77
N SER A 179 5.60 19.90 -32.10
CA SER A 179 5.50 21.18 -32.83
C SER A 179 4.31 22.05 -32.45
N ASN A 180 3.28 21.47 -31.83
CA ASN A 180 2.07 22.15 -31.36
C ASN A 180 2.15 22.53 -29.87
N GLY A 181 3.28 22.26 -29.21
CA GLY A 181 3.47 22.43 -27.78
C GLY A 181 2.76 21.37 -26.92
N GLU A 182 2.42 20.23 -27.52
CA GLU A 182 1.68 19.17 -26.84
C GLU A 182 2.58 18.01 -26.41
N LEU A 183 2.21 17.33 -25.34
CA LEU A 183 2.79 16.06 -24.92
C LEU A 183 1.69 15.07 -24.51
N VAL A 184 1.99 13.78 -24.60
CA VAL A 184 1.07 12.71 -24.23
C VAL A 184 1.63 11.93 -23.04
N ILE A 185 0.80 11.78 -22.01
CA ILE A 185 1.07 10.93 -20.85
C ILE A 185 0.21 9.68 -20.98
N PRO A 186 0.81 8.50 -21.23
CA PRO A 186 0.05 7.26 -21.34
C PRO A 186 -0.37 6.73 -19.97
N ASN A 187 -1.30 5.77 -19.97
CA ASN A 187 -1.70 5.00 -18.79
C ASN A 187 -2.24 5.84 -17.63
N VAL A 188 -2.95 6.93 -17.93
CA VAL A 188 -3.58 7.78 -16.91
C VAL A 188 -4.99 7.28 -16.62
N ALA A 189 -5.29 7.04 -15.35
CA ALA A 189 -6.62 6.65 -14.90
C ALA A 189 -7.56 7.87 -14.86
N PRO A 190 -8.86 7.71 -15.14
CA PRO A 190 -9.86 8.74 -14.87
C PRO A 190 -9.86 9.10 -13.38
N SER A 191 -9.60 10.37 -13.05
CA SER A 191 -9.55 10.85 -11.67
C SER A 191 -9.55 12.38 -11.62
N SER A 192 -9.54 12.92 -10.40
CA SER A 192 -9.29 14.32 -10.13
C SER A 192 -7.83 14.49 -9.73
N TYR A 193 -7.06 15.22 -10.54
CA TYR A 193 -5.63 15.44 -10.33
C TYR A 193 -5.35 16.89 -9.95
N SER A 194 -4.28 17.10 -9.21
CA SER A 194 -3.52 18.35 -9.27
C SER A 194 -2.40 18.18 -10.28
N LEU A 195 -2.10 19.24 -11.03
CA LEU A 195 -1.13 19.22 -12.12
C LEU A 195 -0.04 20.24 -11.86
N ILE A 196 1.19 19.75 -11.82
CA ILE A 196 2.39 20.58 -11.80
C ILE A 196 3.16 20.31 -13.08
N VAL A 197 3.49 21.37 -13.80
CA VAL A 197 4.27 21.33 -15.04
C VAL A 197 5.48 22.22 -14.87
N VAL A 198 6.65 21.69 -15.18
CA VAL A 198 7.93 22.37 -15.06
C VAL A 198 8.67 22.28 -16.38
N ALA A 199 9.13 23.42 -16.88
CA ALA A 199 10.07 23.49 -17.98
C ALA A 199 11.23 24.44 -17.63
N GLN A 200 12.22 24.51 -18.51
CA GLN A 200 13.41 25.36 -18.31
C GLN A 200 13.08 26.83 -18.01
N ASN A 201 12.00 27.35 -18.59
CA ASN A 201 11.63 28.77 -18.56
C ASN A 201 10.38 29.08 -17.71
N GLY A 202 9.87 28.12 -16.93
CA GLY A 202 8.73 28.39 -16.08
C GLY A 202 8.09 27.19 -15.42
N ILE A 203 7.09 27.49 -14.60
CA ILE A 203 6.28 26.53 -13.87
C ILE A 203 4.80 26.85 -14.06
N SER A 204 3.97 25.82 -14.14
CA SER A 204 2.53 25.95 -13.98
C SER A 204 2.02 25.00 -12.91
N THR A 205 1.15 25.51 -12.05
CA THR A 205 0.43 24.72 -11.06
C THR A 205 -1.05 24.93 -11.29
N GLN A 206 -1.75 23.87 -11.63
CA GLN A 206 -3.20 23.84 -11.68
C GLN A 206 -3.71 23.05 -10.49
N GLY A 207 -4.79 23.55 -9.88
CA GLY A 207 -5.50 22.85 -8.82
C GLY A 207 -6.23 21.62 -9.34
N VAL A 208 -7.39 21.32 -8.75
CA VAL A 208 -8.15 20.12 -9.11
C VAL A 208 -8.64 20.21 -10.56
N LEU A 209 -8.15 19.30 -11.41
CA LEU A 209 -8.63 19.05 -12.76
C LEU A 209 -9.26 17.65 -12.82
N SER A 210 -10.43 17.55 -13.45
CA SER A 210 -11.08 16.25 -13.69
C SER A 210 -10.63 15.72 -15.04
N TYR A 211 -10.02 14.54 -15.07
CA TYR A 211 -9.63 13.85 -16.28
C TYR A 211 -10.52 12.63 -16.53
N LYS A 212 -10.90 12.45 -17.79
CA LYS A 212 -11.64 11.27 -18.29
C LYS A 212 -10.83 10.60 -19.39
N SER A 213 -10.78 9.27 -19.38
CA SER A 213 -9.97 8.50 -20.34
C SER A 213 -10.42 8.60 -21.80
N ASN A 214 -11.65 9.05 -22.05
CA ASN A 214 -12.20 9.29 -23.38
C ASN A 214 -12.11 10.75 -23.85
N GLN A 215 -11.42 11.62 -23.10
CA GLN A 215 -11.24 13.01 -23.49
C GLN A 215 -10.23 13.11 -24.65
N SER A 216 -10.68 13.64 -25.79
CA SER A 216 -9.82 13.85 -26.97
C SER A 216 -9.18 15.23 -27.03
N SER A 217 -9.71 16.21 -26.29
CA SER A 217 -9.18 17.57 -26.28
C SER A 217 -7.99 17.70 -25.31
N PRO A 218 -6.87 18.31 -25.74
CA PRO A 218 -5.75 18.61 -24.86
C PRO A 218 -6.19 19.46 -23.66
N ILE A 219 -5.63 19.17 -22.48
CA ILE A 219 -5.73 20.09 -21.34
C ILE A 219 -4.64 21.14 -21.50
N GLU A 220 -5.06 22.40 -21.62
CA GLU A 220 -4.13 23.51 -21.78
C GLU A 220 -3.62 24.00 -20.43
N THR A 221 -2.33 24.29 -20.37
CA THR A 221 -1.70 24.94 -19.23
C THR A 221 -0.66 25.95 -19.68
N ARG A 222 -0.56 27.06 -18.95
CA ARG A 222 0.39 28.13 -19.24
C ARG A 222 1.43 28.19 -18.15
N LEU A 223 2.69 28.17 -18.56
CA LEU A 223 3.82 28.41 -17.68
C LEU A 223 3.84 29.87 -17.24
N HIS A 224 4.09 30.09 -15.97
CA HIS A 224 4.49 31.37 -15.44
C HIS A 224 6.01 31.41 -15.35
N ALA A 225 6.60 32.54 -15.72
CA ALA A 225 8.05 32.73 -15.60
C ALA A 225 8.46 32.54 -14.13
N GLY A 226 9.47 31.71 -13.90
CA GLY A 226 10.10 31.59 -12.60
C GLY A 226 10.93 32.84 -12.27
N GLY A 227 11.22 33.05 -10.99
CA GLY A 227 12.20 34.04 -10.55
C GLY A 227 13.58 33.41 -10.35
N THR A 228 14.63 34.18 -10.56
CA THR A 228 15.99 33.79 -10.14
C THR A 228 16.22 34.25 -8.71
N LEU A 229 16.59 33.32 -7.82
CA LEU A 229 17.00 33.65 -6.46
C LEU A 229 18.52 33.77 -6.41
N LEU A 230 19.03 34.99 -6.25
CA LEU A 230 20.45 35.26 -6.04
C LEU A 230 20.72 35.37 -4.53
N ILE A 231 21.51 34.45 -3.96
CA ILE A 231 21.83 34.46 -2.52
C ILE A 231 23.30 34.78 -2.31
N LYS A 232 23.55 35.77 -1.46
CA LYS A 232 24.89 36.14 -1.01
C LYS A 232 25.04 35.75 0.46
N ALA A 233 25.87 34.74 0.73
CA ALA A 233 26.22 34.36 2.09
C ALA A 233 27.40 35.21 2.59
N THR A 234 27.19 35.99 3.65
CA THR A 234 28.24 36.79 4.29
C THR A 234 28.26 36.59 5.80
N ASP A 235 29.41 36.83 6.42
CA ASP A 235 29.52 36.95 7.88
C ASP A 235 28.92 38.29 8.39
N ALA A 236 28.98 38.50 9.71
CA ALA A 236 28.47 39.70 10.35
C ALA A 236 29.21 40.99 9.93
N GLN A 237 30.38 40.86 9.32
CA GLN A 237 31.23 41.95 8.83
C GLN A 237 31.07 42.15 7.31
N GLY A 238 30.20 41.38 6.65
CA GLY A 238 29.92 41.47 5.21
C GLY A 238 30.92 40.71 4.32
N LYS A 239 31.84 39.92 4.89
CA LYS A 239 32.79 39.09 4.12
C LYS A 239 32.11 37.83 3.60
N PRO A 240 32.32 37.42 2.33
CA PRO A 240 31.73 36.20 1.79
C PRO A 240 32.10 34.93 2.56
N LEU A 241 31.11 34.07 2.82
CA LEU A 241 31.30 32.75 3.43
C LEU A 241 31.59 31.69 2.36
N GLY A 242 32.81 31.15 2.33
CA GLY A 242 33.18 30.04 1.47
C GLY A 242 32.65 28.70 2.00
N GLY A 243 32.18 27.82 1.11
CA GLY A 243 31.71 26.47 1.47
C GLY A 243 30.32 26.41 2.14
N ALA A 244 29.60 27.54 2.20
CA ALA A 244 28.23 27.56 2.70
C ALA A 244 27.32 26.70 1.83
N SER A 245 26.58 25.78 2.47
CA SER A 245 25.52 25.00 1.81
C SER A 245 24.18 25.69 2.03
N LEU A 246 23.48 25.92 0.93
CA LEU A 246 22.12 26.46 0.96
C LEU A 246 21.12 25.31 0.84
N VAL A 247 20.14 25.28 1.73
CA VAL A 247 18.93 24.47 1.56
C VAL A 247 17.75 25.42 1.58
N VAL A 248 17.01 25.46 0.47
CA VAL A 248 15.76 26.20 0.39
C VAL A 248 14.64 25.20 0.69
N PHE A 249 13.57 25.65 1.34
CA PHE A 249 12.32 24.90 1.48
C PHE A 249 11.20 25.77 0.92
N ALA A 250 10.31 25.18 0.13
CA ALA A 250 9.08 25.87 -0.24
C ALA A 250 8.11 25.78 0.94
N GLN A 251 7.55 26.91 1.39
CA GLN A 251 6.51 26.93 2.41
C GLN A 251 5.16 26.82 1.71
N ALA A 252 4.68 25.58 1.47
CA ALA A 252 3.31 25.32 1.06
C ALA A 252 2.45 25.00 2.30
N PRO A 253 1.11 25.21 2.27
CA PRO A 253 0.28 25.14 3.48
C PRO A 253 0.31 23.79 4.22
N ASP A 254 0.66 22.68 3.57
CA ASP A 254 0.50 21.34 4.18
C ASP A 254 1.68 20.36 4.02
N ASP A 255 2.82 20.73 3.42
CA ASP A 255 3.99 19.84 3.35
C ASP A 255 5.31 20.62 3.20
N ALA A 256 6.29 20.34 4.07
CA ALA A 256 7.66 20.85 3.95
C ALA A 256 8.44 20.03 2.91
N VAL A 257 8.56 20.54 1.68
CA VAL A 257 9.32 19.89 0.60
C VAL A 257 10.80 20.29 0.71
N ARG A 258 11.70 19.31 0.89
CA ARG A 258 13.16 19.50 0.71
C ARG A 258 13.42 19.90 -0.74
N LEU A 259 14.27 20.91 -0.98
CA LEU A 259 14.63 21.33 -2.34
C LEU A 259 16.06 20.91 -2.77
N ALA A 260 16.83 20.14 -1.97
CA ALA A 260 18.20 19.71 -2.38
C ALA A 260 18.75 18.42 -1.71
N GLY A 261 19.48 17.61 -2.51
CA GLY A 261 20.31 16.45 -2.11
C GLY A 261 20.87 15.67 -3.33
N ALA A 262 22.06 15.06 -3.23
CA ALA A 262 22.79 14.45 -4.35
C ALA A 262 22.12 13.23 -5.02
N ASN A 263 21.03 12.70 -4.45
CA ASN A 263 20.27 11.55 -4.97
C ASN A 263 18.79 11.89 -5.20
N ALA A 264 18.45 13.16 -5.40
CA ALA A 264 17.08 13.62 -5.46
C ALA A 264 16.44 13.47 -6.86
N ASP A 265 15.27 12.83 -6.90
CA ASP A 265 14.37 12.79 -8.06
C ASP A 265 13.94 14.23 -8.43
N PRO A 266 14.09 14.68 -9.70
CA PRO A 266 13.75 16.05 -10.11
C PRO A 266 12.26 16.39 -10.00
N GLY A 267 11.39 15.40 -9.76
CA GLY A 267 9.98 15.63 -9.44
C GLY A 267 9.74 16.21 -8.04
N GLU A 268 10.73 16.12 -7.13
CA GLU A 268 10.65 16.65 -5.76
C GLU A 268 11.68 17.74 -5.45
N ASN A 269 12.67 17.97 -6.31
CA ASN A 269 13.78 18.86 -5.99
C ASN A 269 14.27 19.62 -7.23
N TRP A 270 14.06 20.94 -7.27
CA TRP A 270 14.96 21.82 -8.01
C TRP A 270 16.18 22.11 -7.13
N ALA A 271 17.27 21.37 -7.35
CA ALA A 271 18.52 21.63 -6.65
C ALA A 271 19.22 22.86 -7.23
N LEU A 272 19.51 23.84 -6.37
CA LEU A 272 20.53 24.87 -6.57
C LEU A 272 21.86 24.31 -6.05
N ALA A 273 22.84 24.11 -6.93
CA ALA A 273 24.23 23.87 -6.52
C ALA A 273 25.06 25.12 -6.88
N ALA A 274 25.36 25.95 -5.88
CA ALA A 274 26.30 27.06 -6.00
C ALA A 274 27.59 26.71 -5.25
N SER A 275 28.70 26.57 -5.98
CA SER A 275 30.05 26.58 -5.39
C SER A 275 30.60 28.00 -5.52
N ALA A 276 30.84 28.65 -4.37
CA ALA A 276 31.27 30.04 -4.32
C ALA A 276 32.75 30.19 -4.67
N SER A 277 33.04 30.47 -5.94
CA SER A 277 34.33 31.07 -6.33
C SER A 277 34.29 31.94 -7.60
N ALA A 278 33.14 32.58 -7.94
CA ALA A 278 33.02 33.77 -8.81
C ALA A 278 31.54 34.18 -8.97
N PRO A 279 31.19 35.43 -9.31
CA PRO A 279 29.87 35.74 -9.85
C PRO A 279 29.70 34.96 -11.16
N GLN A 280 28.74 34.03 -11.19
CA GLN A 280 28.39 33.31 -12.41
C GLN A 280 26.95 33.60 -12.77
N ALA A 281 26.74 34.00 -14.02
CA ALA A 281 25.44 33.84 -14.67
C ALA A 281 25.23 32.33 -14.86
N LEU A 282 24.10 31.81 -14.39
CA LEU A 282 23.76 30.41 -14.61
C LEU A 282 23.20 30.28 -16.04
N VAL A 283 23.98 29.63 -16.90
CA VAL A 283 23.52 29.12 -18.19
C VAL A 283 23.12 27.66 -17.98
N SER A 284 21.92 27.31 -18.46
CA SER A 284 21.42 25.94 -18.47
C SER A 284 22.42 25.03 -19.18
N ARG A 285 22.57 23.78 -18.72
CA ARG A 285 23.44 22.80 -19.37
C ARG A 285 22.77 22.26 -20.63
N ASP A 286 22.75 23.09 -21.67
CA ASP A 286 22.75 22.76 -23.10
C ASP A 286 23.37 23.91 -23.95
N GLY A 287 24.13 24.82 -23.34
CA GLY A 287 24.81 25.93 -24.02
C GLY A 287 24.10 27.27 -23.88
#